data_AF-A0A8T0EIU0-F1
#
_entry.id   AF-A0A8T0EIU0-F1
#
_cell.length_a   1.000
_cell.length_b   1.000
_cell.length_c   1.000
_cell.angle_alpha   90.00
_cell.angle_beta   90.00
_cell.angle_gamma   90.00
#
_symmetry.space_group_name_H-M   'P 1'
#
loop_
_entity.id
_entity.type
_entity.pdbx_description
1 polymer ?
#
loop_
_entity_poly.entity_id
_entity_poly.type
_entity_poly.pdbx_seq_one_letter_code
_entity_poly.pdbx_strand_id
1 'polypeptide(L)'
;MLQEYDFQIFRLPPYHCDINAIEYIWANIKRQIREINPTADMEMNKLFRETEEAIYKTSNDRWQFHCKHVEKLEKKYWEKDAIIEEMYETLQISLINEEESDSECDSEATLSAESEEDDI
;
A
#
# COMPACT_ATOMS: atom_id res chain seq x y z
N MET A 1 18.76 13.94 11.85
CA MET A 1 17.64 13.06 11.36
C MET A 1 16.71 13.90 10.48
N LEU A 2 15.99 13.35 9.49
CA LEU A 2 15.20 14.12 8.47
C LEU A 2 14.25 15.20 9.05
N GLN A 3 13.84 15.05 10.32
CA GLN A 3 13.07 16.04 11.08
C GLN A 3 13.82 17.36 11.34
N GLU A 4 15.15 17.38 11.33
CA GLU A 4 15.99 18.59 11.45
C GLU A 4 15.90 19.50 10.21
N TYR A 5 15.28 19.02 9.12
CA TYR A 5 15.15 19.72 7.85
C TYR A 5 13.67 19.99 7.47
N ASP A 6 12.74 19.95 8.44
CA ASP A 6 11.29 20.16 8.23
C ASP A 6 10.64 19.19 7.20
N PHE A 7 11.22 18.00 7.01
CA PHE A 7 10.57 16.97 6.20
C PHE A 7 9.59 16.15 7.03
N GLN A 8 8.32 16.16 6.61
CA GLN A 8 7.30 15.25 7.12
C GLN A 8 7.43 13.89 6.42
N ILE A 9 7.64 12.83 7.21
CA ILE A 9 7.70 11.46 6.72
C ILE A 9 6.29 10.89 6.65
N PHE A 10 5.86 10.48 5.47
CA PHE A 10 4.65 9.69 5.27
C PHE A 10 5.01 8.21 5.21
N ARG A 11 4.24 7.38 5.93
CA ARG A 11 4.39 5.92 5.87
C ARG A 11 3.25 5.34 5.05
N LEU A 12 3.61 4.50 4.10
CA LEU A 12 2.67 3.71 3.34
C LEU A 12 2.43 2.37 4.06
N PRO A 13 1.17 1.92 4.18
CA PRO A 13 0.83 0.56 4.54
C PRO A 13 1.61 -0.48 3.72
N PRO A 14 2.08 -1.58 4.33
CA PRO A 14 2.72 -2.67 3.61
C PRO A 14 1.81 -3.23 2.50
N TYR A 15 2.38 -3.59 1.35
CA TYR A 15 1.66 -4.17 0.19
C TYR A 15 0.59 -3.28 -0.48
N HIS A 16 0.51 -1.99 -0.11
CA HIS A 16 -0.41 -1.02 -0.72
C HIS A 16 0.35 0.01 -1.55
N CYS A 17 0.98 -0.42 -2.64
CA CYS A 17 1.67 0.50 -3.56
C CYS A 17 0.70 1.34 -4.40
N ASP A 18 -0.57 0.95 -4.44
CA ASP A 18 -1.66 1.60 -5.17
C ASP A 18 -2.10 2.94 -4.55
N ILE A 19 -1.78 3.17 -3.28
CA ILE A 19 -1.90 4.49 -2.62
C ILE A 19 -0.61 5.32 -2.74
N ASN A 20 0.35 4.91 -3.58
CA ASN A 20 1.53 5.70 -3.86
C ASN A 20 1.47 6.32 -5.27
N ALA A 21 1.27 7.65 -5.34
CA ALA A 21 1.07 8.35 -6.61
C ALA A 21 2.26 8.20 -7.59
N ILE A 22 3.48 8.08 -7.08
CA ILE A 22 4.68 7.94 -7.91
C ILE A 22 4.71 6.61 -8.69
N GLU A 23 4.03 5.57 -8.20
CA GLU A 23 3.93 4.27 -8.90
C GLU A 23 3.17 4.41 -10.22
N TYR A 24 2.10 5.24 -10.23
CA TYR A 24 1.35 5.54 -11.46
C TYR A 24 2.16 6.38 -12.45
N ILE A 25 3.02 7.27 -11.95
CA ILE A 25 3.93 8.05 -12.78
C ILE A 25 4.95 7.11 -13.42
N TRP A 26 5.57 6.23 -12.63
CA TRP A 26 6.48 5.22 -13.15
C TRP A 26 5.80 4.26 -14.13
N ALA A 27 4.56 3.85 -13.89
CA ALA A 27 3.80 3.05 -14.84
C ALA A 27 3.65 3.77 -16.19
N ASN A 28 3.37 5.07 -16.19
CA ASN A 28 3.29 5.88 -17.41
C ASN A 28 4.65 6.02 -18.12
N ILE A 29 5.73 6.25 -17.38
CA ILE A 29 7.08 6.35 -17.94
C ILE A 29 7.48 5.01 -18.57
N LYS A 30 7.31 3.91 -17.83
CA LYS A 30 7.58 2.54 -18.32
C LYS A 30 6.78 2.21 -19.59
N ARG A 31 5.52 2.66 -19.68
CA ARG A 31 4.70 2.48 -20.88
C ARG A 31 5.29 3.24 -22.08
N GLN A 32 5.68 4.50 -21.91
CA GLN A 32 6.31 5.29 -22.97
C GLN A 32 7.61 4.64 -23.47
N ILE A 33 8.46 4.18 -22.54
CA ILE A 33 9.71 3.49 -22.91
C ILE A 33 9.41 2.21 -23.67
N ARG A 34 8.40 1.44 -23.27
CA ARG A 34 7.99 0.20 -23.96
C ARG A 34 7.46 0.45 -25.38
N GLU A 35 6.80 1.59 -25.61
CA GLU A 35 6.36 1.99 -26.96
C GLU A 35 7.55 2.28 -27.89
N ILE A 36 8.63 2.84 -27.35
CA ILE A 36 9.86 3.17 -28.11
C ILE A 36 10.78 1.94 -28.24
N ASN A 37 10.79 1.06 -27.23
CA ASN A 37 11.65 -0.11 -27.13
C ASN A 37 10.82 -1.41 -26.91
N PRO A 38 10.06 -1.86 -27.92
CA PRO A 38 9.19 -3.03 -27.76
C PRO A 38 9.98 -4.34 -27.54
N THR A 39 11.17 -4.44 -28.12
CA THR A 39 12.05 -5.62 -28.10
C THR A 39 13.01 -5.67 -26.92
N ALA A 40 13.07 -4.61 -26.09
CA ALA A 40 13.94 -4.50 -24.92
C ALA A 40 15.45 -4.64 -25.22
N ASP A 41 15.88 -4.35 -26.44
CA ASP A 41 17.24 -4.51 -26.95
C ASP A 41 17.99 -3.17 -27.16
N MET A 42 17.35 -2.06 -26.80
CA MET A 42 17.94 -0.73 -26.86
C MET A 42 19.23 -0.57 -26.03
N GLU A 43 20.22 0.10 -26.60
CA GLU A 43 21.47 0.46 -25.91
C GLU A 43 21.20 1.31 -24.65
N MET A 44 21.95 1.04 -23.57
CA MET A 44 21.78 1.71 -22.28
C MET A 44 21.84 3.24 -22.32
N ASN A 45 22.76 3.84 -23.09
CA ASN A 45 22.84 5.30 -23.21
C ASN A 45 21.59 5.90 -23.84
N LYS A 46 21.04 5.21 -24.84
CA LYS A 46 19.80 5.60 -25.49
C LYS A 46 18.64 5.44 -24.51
N LEU A 47 18.54 4.30 -23.83
CA LEU A 47 17.50 4.05 -22.83
C LEU A 47 17.49 5.12 -21.72
N PHE A 48 18.67 5.51 -21.23
CA PHE A 48 18.80 6.56 -20.22
C PHE A 48 18.21 7.89 -20.72
N ARG A 49 18.60 8.33 -21.92
CA ARG A 49 18.11 9.57 -22.53
C ARG A 49 16.59 9.54 -22.76
N GLU A 50 16.05 8.45 -23.31
CA GLU A 50 14.59 8.32 -23.51
C GLU A 50 13.83 8.32 -22.18
N THR A 51 14.44 7.78 -21.11
CA THR A 51 13.86 7.81 -19.76
C THR A 51 13.82 9.23 -19.19
N GLU A 52 14.93 9.98 -19.29
CA GLU A 52 14.95 11.39 -18.89
C GLU A 52 13.92 12.21 -19.67
N GLU A 53 13.83 12.02 -20.99
CA GLU A 53 12.84 12.71 -21.81
C GLU A 53 11.40 12.36 -21.40
N ALA A 54 11.11 11.10 -21.08
CA ALA A 54 9.80 10.68 -20.58
C ALA A 54 9.46 11.28 -19.20
N ILE A 55 10.46 11.47 -18.33
CA ILE A 55 10.31 12.18 -17.05
C ILE A 55 9.94 13.64 -17.32
N TYR A 56 10.68 14.35 -18.19
CA TYR A 56 10.39 15.75 -18.51
C TYR A 56 9.04 15.96 -19.21
N LYS A 57 8.58 14.99 -20.01
CA LYS A 57 7.25 15.01 -20.62
C LYS A 57 6.10 14.81 -19.62
N THR A 58 6.40 14.36 -18.41
CA THR A 58 5.38 14.14 -17.39
C THR A 58 4.87 15.48 -16.87
N SER A 59 3.68 15.88 -17.34
CA SER A 59 3.08 17.16 -16.98
C SER A 59 2.68 17.24 -15.50
N ASN A 60 2.65 18.47 -14.97
CA ASN A 60 2.17 18.74 -13.62
C ASN A 60 0.71 18.31 -13.44
N ASP A 61 -0.13 18.51 -14.46
CA ASP A 61 -1.54 18.09 -14.44
C ASP A 61 -1.69 16.57 -14.25
N ARG A 62 -0.79 15.78 -14.86
CA ARG A 62 -0.77 14.33 -14.71
C ARG A 62 -0.41 13.92 -13.29
N TRP A 63 0.58 14.60 -12.69
CA TRP A 63 0.92 14.41 -11.28
C TRP A 63 -0.29 14.70 -10.38
N GLN A 64 -0.92 15.85 -10.55
CA GLN A 64 -2.10 16.23 -9.78
C GLN A 64 -3.26 15.24 -9.95
N PHE A 65 -3.46 14.74 -11.18
CA PHE A 65 -4.48 13.72 -11.45
C PHE A 65 -4.25 12.45 -10.63
N HIS A 66 -3.01 11.95 -10.59
CA HIS A 66 -2.68 10.74 -9.84
C HIS A 66 -2.71 10.94 -8.33
N CYS A 67 -2.30 12.11 -7.83
CA CYS A 67 -2.50 12.43 -6.40
C CYS A 67 -3.98 12.39 -6.03
N LYS A 68 -4.85 13.03 -6.82
CA LYS A 68 -6.31 12.97 -6.61
C LYS A 68 -6.88 11.57 -6.74
N HIS A 69 -6.28 10.71 -7.56
CA HIS A 69 -6.69 9.32 -7.69
C HIS A 69 -6.38 8.53 -6.42
N VAL A 70 -5.16 8.69 -5.90
CA VAL A 70 -4.72 8.09 -4.64
C VAL A 70 -5.59 8.54 -3.47
N GLU A 71 -5.85 9.83 -3.31
CA GLU A 71 -6.72 10.36 -2.24
C GLU A 71 -8.12 9.71 -2.26
N LYS A 72 -8.69 9.49 -3.46
CA LYS A 72 -9.96 8.78 -3.60
C LYS A 72 -9.87 7.32 -3.23
N LEU A 73 -8.75 6.67 -3.56
CA LEU A 73 -8.52 5.27 -3.26
C LEU A 73 -8.33 5.06 -1.76
N GLU A 74 -7.57 5.94 -1.10
CA GLU A 74 -7.41 5.98 0.36
C GLU A 74 -8.76 6.08 1.06
N LYS A 75 -9.61 7.04 0.63
CA LYS A 75 -10.95 7.18 1.20
C LYS A 75 -11.80 5.90 1.03
N LYS A 76 -11.71 5.26 -0.14
CA LYS A 76 -12.42 4.01 -0.41
C LYS A 76 -11.93 2.86 0.47
N TYR A 77 -10.62 2.79 0.75
CA TYR A 77 -10.09 1.80 1.69
C TYR A 77 -10.58 2.06 3.10
N TRP A 78 -10.57 3.32 3.53
CA TRP A 78 -11.09 3.72 4.83
C TRP A 78 -12.57 3.33 5.02
N GLU A 79 -13.41 3.61 4.02
CA GLU A 79 -14.84 3.24 4.06
C GLU A 79 -15.04 1.73 4.15
N LYS A 80 -14.23 0.94 3.45
CA LYS A 80 -14.31 -0.53 3.51
C LYS A 80 -13.85 -1.09 4.84
N ASP A 81 -12.78 -0.52 5.39
CA ASP A 81 -12.23 -0.94 6.67
C ASP A 81 -13.26 -0.75 7.79
N ALA A 82 -13.93 0.40 7.80
CA ALA A 82 -15.03 0.70 8.73
C ALA A 82 -16.18 -0.31 8.62
N ILE A 83 -16.54 -0.75 7.40
CA ILE A 83 -17.59 -1.76 7.20
C ILE A 83 -17.15 -3.13 7.73
N ILE A 84 -15.89 -3.51 7.52
CA ILE A 84 -15.36 -4.79 7.99
C ILE A 84 -15.34 -4.82 9.53
N GLU A 85 -14.95 -3.71 10.16
CA GLU A 85 -14.96 -3.56 11.62
C GLU A 85 -16.38 -3.71 12.19
N GLU A 86 -17.38 -3.01 11.62
CA GLU A 86 -18.79 -3.12 12.04
C GLU A 86 -19.33 -4.56 11.88
N MET A 87 -18.99 -5.22 10.76
CA MET A 87 -19.37 -6.61 10.52
C MET A 87 -18.70 -7.56 11.53
N TYR A 88 -17.43 -7.34 11.86
CA TYR A 88 -16.70 -8.15 12.82
C TYR A 88 -17.27 -8.01 14.23
N GLU A 89 -17.58 -6.79 14.66
CA GLU A 89 -18.25 -6.53 15.94
C GLU A 89 -19.61 -7.22 16.01
N THR A 90 -20.42 -7.11 14.93
CA THR A 90 -21.73 -7.76 14.87
C THR A 90 -21.61 -9.28 14.93
N LEU A 91 -20.64 -9.87 14.23
CA LEU A 91 -20.38 -11.31 14.26
C LEU A 91 -19.94 -11.76 15.66
N GLN A 92 -19.02 -11.04 16.30
CA GLN A 92 -18.60 -11.34 17.68
C GLN A 92 -19.79 -11.30 18.64
N ILE A 93 -20.65 -10.27 18.55
CA ILE A 93 -21.87 -10.17 19.38
C ILE A 93 -22.80 -11.34 19.11
N SER A 94 -23.00 -11.73 17.85
CA SER A 94 -23.87 -12.87 17.52
C SER A 94 -23.34 -14.20 18.04
N LEU A 95 -22.02 -14.44 17.98
CA LEU A 95 -21.41 -15.65 18.55
C LEU A 95 -21.56 -15.68 20.07
N ILE A 96 -21.33 -14.56 20.75
CA ILE A 96 -21.53 -14.46 22.21
C ILE A 96 -23.00 -14.75 22.59
N ASN A 97 -23.95 -14.22 21.83
CA ASN A 97 -25.39 -14.45 22.09
C ASN A 97 -25.84 -15.88 21.77
N GLU A 98 -25.17 -16.58 20.84
CA GLU A 98 -25.43 -18.00 20.56
C GLU A 98 -24.78 -18.93 21.61
N GLU A 99 -23.68 -18.50 22.25
CA GLU A 99 -23.02 -19.21 23.35
C GLU A 99 -23.64 -18.94 24.75
N GLU A 100 -24.54 -17.96 24.89
CA GLU A 100 -25.38 -17.80 26.10
C GLU A 100 -26.48 -18.89 26.24
N SER A 101 -26.43 -19.94 25.40
CA SER A 101 -27.10 -21.22 25.63
C SER A 101 -26.06 -22.32 25.93
N ASP A 102 -25.66 -22.40 27.20
CA ASP A 102 -24.87 -23.43 27.90
C ASP A 102 -23.33 -23.48 27.67
N SER A 103 -22.58 -22.89 28.61
CA SER A 103 -21.71 -23.59 29.58
C SER A 103 -20.48 -22.76 29.96
N GLU A 104 -20.30 -22.51 31.27
CA GLU A 104 -19.04 -22.01 31.83
C GLU A 104 -17.86 -22.92 31.40
N CYS A 105 -16.85 -22.35 30.75
CA CYS A 105 -15.56 -23.00 30.58
C CYS A 105 -14.45 -21.97 30.83
N ASP A 106 -13.95 -21.99 32.06
CA ASP A 106 -12.72 -21.33 32.47
C ASP A 106 -11.52 -22.02 31.80
N SER A 107 -10.80 -21.28 30.96
CA SER A 107 -9.44 -21.68 30.57
C SER A 107 -8.60 -20.45 30.26
N GLU A 108 -7.95 -19.94 31.31
CA GLU A 108 -6.69 -19.21 31.25
C GLU A 108 -5.68 -19.98 30.38
N ALA A 109 -5.37 -19.45 29.20
CA ALA A 109 -4.23 -19.88 28.41
C ALA A 109 -3.32 -18.68 28.16
N THR A 110 -2.43 -18.46 29.11
CA THR A 110 -1.23 -17.64 28.97
C THR A 110 -0.36 -18.23 27.85
N LEU A 111 -0.30 -17.56 26.70
CA LEU A 111 0.71 -17.87 25.70
C LEU A 111 1.92 -16.98 25.94
N SER A 112 2.81 -17.47 26.80
CA SER A 112 4.14 -16.92 27.00
C SER A 112 4.89 -16.89 25.67
N ALA A 113 5.48 -15.73 25.38
CA ALA A 113 6.45 -15.56 24.32
C ALA A 113 7.67 -16.43 24.61
N GLU A 114 7.98 -17.36 23.71
CA GLU A 114 9.29 -17.98 23.65
C GLU A 114 9.98 -17.51 22.38
N SER A 115 10.93 -16.61 22.59
CA SER A 115 12.02 -16.28 21.69
C SER A 115 12.98 -17.45 21.62
N GLU A 116 13.23 -17.97 20.42
CA GLU A 116 14.44 -18.75 20.13
C GLU A 116 15.33 -17.94 19.17
N GLU A 117 16.39 -17.41 19.76
CA GLU A 117 17.64 -17.05 19.08
C GLU A 117 18.37 -18.32 18.64
N ASP A 118 19.15 -18.16 17.56
CA ASP A 118 20.36 -18.89 17.16
C ASP A 118 20.28 -20.38 16.76
N ASP A 119 20.66 -20.70 15.51
CA ASP A 119 22.06 -21.08 15.23
C ASP A 119 22.36 -21.36 13.73
N ILE A 120 23.54 -20.86 13.31
CA ILE A 120 24.40 -21.12 12.11
C ILE A 120 24.06 -20.41 10.78
#